data_AF-A0A444JBV6-F1
#
_entry.id   AF-A0A444JBV6-F1
#
_cell.length_a   1.000
_cell.length_b   1.000
_cell.length_c   1.000
_cell.angle_alpha   90.00
_cell.angle_beta   90.00
_cell.angle_gamma   90.00
#
_symmetry.space_group_name_H-M   'P 1'
#
loop_
_entity.id
_entity.type
_entity.pdbx_description
1 polymer ?
#
loop_
_entity_poly.entity_id
_entity_poly.type
_entity_poly.pdbx_seq_one_letter_code
_entity_poly.pdbx_strand_id
1 'polypeptide(L)'
;ARQCGRERKYDQQQFEEALFAVIIWIDEAILCSDLPFTQDWPTYQLQRLLFGINNGGDEFYNRLDAVDRQDTQLLEIFAYCLALGFHGRLYGDTAALEERRSELNSRLHGDSAPSDKLFPAGYRSGNDKYGYRPPKIYALRTAALFLLPLSILIGIYFICFYRLDIHMRSVLGG
;
A
#
# COMPACT_ATOMS: atom_id res chain seq x y z
N ALA A 1 36.06 -19.38 27.36
CA ALA A 1 34.74 -18.73 27.41
C ALA A 1 33.96 -19.14 26.16
N ARG A 2 32.97 -20.03 26.32
CA ARG A 2 32.07 -20.45 25.25
C ARG A 2 30.93 -19.44 25.18
N GLN A 3 30.72 -18.80 24.04
CA GLN A 3 29.39 -18.47 23.55
C GLN A 3 29.49 -18.25 22.04
N CYS A 4 29.39 -19.39 21.35
CA CYS A 4 29.16 -19.51 19.92
C CYS A 4 27.85 -18.81 19.58
N GLY A 5 27.83 -18.12 18.43
CA GLY A 5 26.64 -17.51 17.87
C GLY A 5 25.48 -18.49 17.88
N ARG A 6 24.44 -18.14 18.62
CA ARG A 6 23.21 -18.91 18.69
C ARG A 6 22.44 -18.58 17.42
N GLU A 7 22.64 -19.35 16.36
CA GLU A 7 21.68 -19.43 15.25
C GLU A 7 20.33 -19.74 15.89
N ARG A 8 19.45 -18.74 16.02
CA ARG A 8 18.08 -18.97 16.44
C ARG A 8 17.44 -19.73 15.28
N LYS A 9 17.33 -21.05 15.40
CA LYS A 9 16.32 -21.80 14.66
C LYS A 9 14.99 -21.20 15.08
N TYR A 10 14.48 -20.28 14.26
CA TYR A 10 13.09 -19.89 14.35
C TYR A 10 12.27 -21.16 14.19
N ASP A 11 11.24 -21.28 15.02
CA ASP A 11 10.31 -22.37 14.85
C ASP A 11 9.66 -22.19 13.47
N GLN A 12 9.73 -23.23 12.64
CA GLN A 12 9.23 -23.18 11.26
C GLN A 12 7.75 -22.77 11.26
N GLN A 13 7.01 -23.17 12.30
CA GLN A 13 5.63 -22.79 12.53
C GLN A 13 5.48 -21.27 12.76
N GLN A 14 6.31 -20.64 13.60
CA GLN A 14 6.26 -19.19 13.81
C GLN A 14 6.53 -18.40 12.53
N PHE A 15 7.46 -18.89 11.70
CA PHE A 15 7.74 -18.29 10.40
C PHE A 15 6.54 -18.39 9.45
N GLU A 16 5.89 -19.56 9.38
CA GLU A 16 4.70 -19.75 8.55
C GLU A 16 3.52 -18.90 9.01
N GLU A 17 3.32 -18.73 10.32
CA GLU A 17 2.29 -17.85 10.87
C GLU A 17 2.57 -16.37 10.61
N ALA A 18 3.83 -15.95 10.72
CA ALA A 18 4.26 -14.61 10.37
C ALA A 18 4.04 -14.32 8.88
N LEU A 19 4.46 -15.26 8.01
CA LEU A 19 4.27 -15.16 6.57
C LEU A 19 2.79 -15.10 6.23
N PHE A 20 1.97 -15.93 6.88
CA PHE A 20 0.52 -15.93 6.73
C PHE A 20 -0.05 -14.53 6.98
N ALA A 21 0.21 -13.94 8.15
CA ALA A 21 -0.31 -12.62 8.51
C ALA A 21 0.05 -11.54 7.47
N VAL A 22 1.30 -11.53 7.02
CA VAL A 22 1.80 -10.58 6.02
C VAL A 22 1.13 -10.77 4.67
N ILE A 23 0.94 -12.03 4.23
CA ILE A 23 0.30 -12.33 2.95
C ILE A 23 -1.16 -11.88 2.93
N ILE A 24 -1.90 -12.13 4.01
CA ILE A 24 -3.29 -11.68 4.12
C ILE A 24 -3.37 -10.15 4.06
N TRP A 25 -2.46 -9.46 4.76
CA TRP A 25 -2.39 -8.00 4.68
C TRP A 25 -2.04 -7.49 3.27
N ILE A 26 -1.10 -8.12 2.56
CA ILE A 26 -0.74 -7.75 1.18
C ILE A 26 -1.95 -7.90 0.25
N ASP A 27 -2.66 -9.02 0.33
CA ASP A 27 -3.85 -9.24 -0.50
C ASP A 27 -4.91 -8.17 -0.26
N GLU A 28 -5.20 -7.83 0.99
CA GLU A 28 -6.13 -6.75 1.31
C GLU A 28 -5.63 -5.39 0.82
N ALA A 29 -4.36 -5.07 1.06
CA ALA A 29 -3.76 -3.80 0.64
C ALA A 29 -3.83 -3.61 -0.88
N ILE A 30 -3.65 -4.68 -1.64
CA ILE A 30 -3.79 -4.67 -3.11
C ILE A 30 -5.26 -4.52 -3.51
N LEU A 31 -6.17 -5.30 -2.91
CA LEU A 31 -7.61 -5.23 -3.19
C LEU A 31 -8.19 -3.85 -2.90
N CYS A 32 -7.64 -3.17 -1.91
CA CYS A 32 -8.00 -1.82 -1.54
C CYS A 32 -7.28 -0.76 -2.38
N SER A 33 -6.32 -1.10 -3.25
CA SER A 33 -5.56 -0.11 -4.01
C SER A 33 -6.24 0.32 -5.33
N ASP A 34 -5.93 1.54 -5.79
CA ASP A 34 -6.36 2.09 -7.09
C ASP A 34 -5.58 1.50 -8.30
N LEU A 35 -4.86 0.39 -8.12
CA LEU A 35 -3.99 -0.16 -9.16
C LEU A 35 -4.82 -0.87 -10.24
N PRO A 36 -4.43 -0.79 -11.53
CA PRO A 36 -5.19 -1.43 -12.62
C PRO A 36 -5.36 -2.94 -12.45
N PHE A 37 -4.38 -3.62 -11.87
CA PHE A 37 -4.40 -5.07 -11.70
C PHE A 37 -5.30 -5.56 -10.55
N THR A 38 -5.85 -4.66 -9.74
CA THR A 38 -6.78 -5.00 -8.65
C THR A 38 -8.00 -5.76 -9.17
N GLN A 39 -8.43 -5.53 -10.42
CA GLN A 39 -9.56 -6.25 -11.03
C GLN A 39 -9.29 -7.75 -11.23
N ASP A 40 -8.04 -8.10 -11.54
CA ASP A 40 -7.62 -9.49 -11.76
C ASP A 40 -7.15 -10.16 -10.48
N TRP A 41 -6.77 -9.38 -9.46
CA TRP A 41 -6.20 -9.86 -8.21
C TRP A 41 -7.02 -10.94 -7.48
N PRO A 42 -8.38 -10.89 -7.43
CA PRO A 42 -9.20 -11.97 -6.86
C PRO A 42 -8.92 -13.37 -7.42
N THR A 43 -8.40 -13.46 -8.65
CA THR A 43 -8.01 -14.72 -9.31
C THR A 43 -6.65 -15.22 -8.82
N TYR A 44 -5.74 -14.29 -8.49
CA TYR A 44 -4.32 -14.54 -8.17
C TYR A 44 -3.96 -14.24 -6.71
N GLN A 45 -4.94 -14.16 -5.81
CA GLN A 45 -4.71 -13.87 -4.40
C GLN A 45 -3.69 -14.83 -3.79
N LEU A 46 -2.70 -14.25 -3.10
CA LEU A 46 -1.60 -15.00 -2.50
C LEU A 46 -2.09 -15.93 -1.39
N GLN A 47 -3.12 -15.54 -0.64
CA GLN A 47 -3.76 -16.37 0.39
C GLN A 47 -4.30 -17.69 -0.19
N ARG A 48 -4.79 -17.67 -1.43
CA ARG A 48 -5.28 -18.88 -2.11
C ARG A 48 -4.13 -19.69 -2.66
N LEU A 49 -3.16 -19.04 -3.29
CA LEU A 49 -2.03 -19.71 -3.94
C LEU A 49 -1.08 -20.37 -2.93
N LEU A 50 -0.83 -19.73 -1.78
CA LEU A 50 0.12 -20.19 -0.77
C LEU A 50 -0.56 -21.05 0.31
N PHE A 51 -1.77 -20.68 0.74
CA PHE A 51 -2.43 -21.31 1.89
C PHE A 51 -3.75 -22.00 1.54
N GLY A 52 -4.24 -21.89 0.30
CA GLY A 52 -5.48 -22.53 -0.14
C GLY A 52 -6.74 -21.97 0.51
N ILE A 53 -6.68 -20.78 1.13
CA ILE A 53 -7.83 -20.18 1.82
C ILE A 53 -8.46 -19.05 1.01
N ASN A 54 -9.75 -18.83 1.22
CA ASN A 54 -10.51 -17.73 0.62
C ASN A 54 -10.92 -16.65 1.64
N ASN A 55 -10.88 -16.98 2.93
CA ASN A 55 -11.35 -16.09 4.01
C ASN A 55 -10.20 -15.68 4.94
N GLY A 56 -9.16 -15.07 4.36
CA GLY A 56 -7.99 -14.62 5.12
C GLY A 56 -8.33 -13.55 6.17
N GLY A 57 -9.33 -12.72 5.90
CA GLY A 57 -9.80 -11.69 6.82
C GLY A 57 -10.25 -12.24 8.17
N ASP A 58 -11.04 -13.31 8.18
CA ASP A 58 -11.45 -13.98 9.43
C ASP A 58 -10.31 -14.79 10.05
N GLU A 59 -9.59 -15.53 9.21
CA GLU A 59 -8.53 -16.42 9.66
C GLU A 59 -7.38 -15.66 10.33
N PHE A 60 -7.04 -14.46 9.85
CA PHE A 60 -6.06 -13.58 10.49
C PHE A 60 -6.32 -13.39 11.98
N TYR A 61 -7.57 -13.07 12.35
CA TYR A 61 -7.92 -12.85 13.74
C TYR A 61 -7.97 -14.15 14.54
N ASN A 62 -8.48 -15.24 13.94
CA ASN A 62 -8.47 -16.56 14.58
C ASN A 62 -7.06 -17.00 14.95
N ARG A 63 -6.10 -16.78 14.05
CA ARG A 63 -4.69 -17.10 14.30
C ARG A 63 -4.07 -16.16 15.33
N LEU A 64 -4.35 -14.86 15.27
CA LEU A 64 -3.93 -13.89 16.29
C LEU A 64 -4.44 -14.24 17.70
N ASP A 65 -5.67 -14.75 17.81
CA ASP A 65 -6.25 -15.22 19.07
C ASP A 65 -5.52 -16.47 19.60
N ALA A 66 -5.00 -17.32 18.71
CA ALA A 66 -4.26 -18.52 19.05
C ALA A 66 -2.78 -18.28 19.42
N VAL A 67 -2.21 -17.11 19.09
CA VAL A 67 -0.80 -16.80 19.40
C VAL A 67 -0.58 -16.67 20.91
N ASP A 68 0.42 -17.40 21.43
CA ASP A 68 0.84 -17.30 22.84
C ASP A 68 1.33 -15.87 23.15
N ARG A 69 0.97 -15.35 24.33
CA ARG A 69 1.47 -14.07 24.85
C ARG A 69 2.99 -14.02 24.98
N GLN A 70 3.65 -15.17 25.14
CA GLN A 70 5.11 -15.25 25.21
C GLN A 70 5.78 -15.05 23.84
N ASP A 71 5.04 -15.24 22.73
CA ASP A 71 5.56 -15.07 21.38
C ASP A 71 5.40 -13.62 20.91
N THR A 72 6.15 -12.72 21.55
CA THR A 72 6.07 -11.29 21.29
C THR A 72 6.44 -10.92 19.85
N GLN A 73 7.35 -11.66 19.23
CA GLN A 73 7.77 -11.42 17.83
C GLN A 73 6.63 -11.69 16.85
N LEU A 74 5.89 -12.79 17.03
CA LEU A 74 4.75 -13.07 16.17
C LEU A 74 3.62 -12.05 16.40
N LEU A 75 3.32 -11.73 17.67
CA LEU A 75 2.33 -10.71 18.02
C LEU A 75 2.66 -9.33 17.44
N GLU A 76 3.93 -8.94 17.41
CA GLU A 76 4.38 -7.69 16.78
C GLU A 76 4.06 -7.67 15.29
N ILE A 77 4.26 -8.78 14.57
CA ILE A 77 3.95 -8.86 13.14
C ILE A 77 2.45 -8.65 12.87
N PHE A 78 1.59 -9.29 13.66
CA PHE A 78 0.15 -9.02 13.59
C PHE A 78 -0.19 -7.56 13.93
N ALA A 79 0.47 -6.98 14.93
CA ALA A 79 0.28 -5.58 15.31
C ALA A 79 0.69 -4.63 14.18
N TYR A 80 1.80 -4.91 13.49
CA TYR A 80 2.24 -4.16 12.32
C TYR A 80 1.22 -4.24 11.18
N CYS A 81 0.67 -5.42 10.88
CA CYS A 81 -0.37 -5.56 9.86
C CYS A 81 -1.59 -4.68 10.17
N LEU A 82 -2.07 -4.70 11.42
CA LEU A 82 -3.15 -3.82 11.86
C LEU A 82 -2.77 -2.34 11.79
N ALA A 83 -1.53 -1.99 12.11
CA ALA A 83 -1.02 -0.62 12.04
C ALA A 83 -0.93 -0.08 10.61
N LEU A 84 -0.61 -0.95 9.65
CA LEU A 84 -0.53 -0.64 8.23
C LEU A 84 -1.91 -0.60 7.55
N GLY A 85 -2.99 -0.70 8.33
CA GLY A 85 -4.35 -0.56 7.85
C GLY A 85 -5.02 -1.87 7.46
N PHE A 86 -4.56 -3.02 7.97
CA PHE A 86 -5.35 -4.23 7.87
C PHE A 86 -6.66 -4.09 8.66
N HIS A 87 -7.78 -4.42 8.03
CA HIS A 87 -9.13 -4.42 8.59
C HIS A 87 -9.73 -5.82 8.66
N GLY A 88 -9.52 -6.67 7.65
CA GLY A 88 -10.10 -7.99 7.55
C GLY A 88 -11.60 -7.99 7.85
N ARG A 89 -12.04 -8.89 8.74
CA ARG A 89 -13.44 -9.01 9.16
C ARG A 89 -14.03 -7.78 9.86
N LEU A 90 -13.19 -6.88 10.36
CA LEU A 90 -13.61 -5.67 11.07
C LEU A 90 -13.75 -4.46 10.13
N TYR A 91 -13.73 -4.68 8.81
CA TYR A 91 -13.95 -3.60 7.84
C TYR A 91 -15.30 -2.90 8.07
N GLY A 92 -15.26 -1.58 8.27
CA GLY A 92 -16.43 -0.75 8.54
C GLY A 92 -16.77 -0.58 10.02
N ASP A 93 -16.17 -1.35 10.92
CA ASP A 93 -16.32 -1.20 12.37
C ASP A 93 -15.02 -0.65 12.98
N THR A 94 -14.86 0.68 12.90
CA THR A 94 -13.67 1.35 13.42
C THR A 94 -13.53 1.22 14.93
N ALA A 95 -14.65 1.10 15.67
CA ALA A 95 -14.61 0.97 17.12
C ALA A 95 -14.06 -0.38 17.54
N ALA A 96 -14.56 -1.47 16.95
CA ALA A 96 -14.04 -2.81 17.19
C ALA A 96 -12.57 -2.96 16.75
N LEU A 97 -12.17 -2.29 15.66
CA LEU A 97 -10.77 -2.31 15.22
C LEU A 97 -9.83 -1.61 16.21
N GLU A 98 -10.22 -0.45 16.74
CA GLU A 98 -9.43 0.27 17.75
C GLU A 98 -9.37 -0.49 19.08
N GLU A 99 -10.49 -1.10 19.51
CA GLU A 99 -10.51 -2.00 20.66
C GLU A 99 -9.52 -3.14 20.48
N ARG A 100 -9.53 -3.77 19.30
CA ARG A 100 -8.64 -4.88 19.00
C ARG A 100 -7.16 -4.47 18.94
N ARG A 101 -6.85 -3.28 18.42
CA ARG A 101 -5.50 -2.70 18.46
C ARG A 101 -5.05 -2.44 19.90
N SER A 102 -5.94 -1.91 20.74
CA SER A 102 -5.67 -1.66 22.16
C SER A 102 -5.37 -2.96 22.92
N GLU A 103 -6.19 -4.00 22.71
CA GLU A 103 -5.98 -5.33 23.28
C GLU A 103 -4.63 -5.94 22.87
N LEU A 104 -4.26 -5.83 21.60
CA LEU A 104 -2.99 -6.36 21.13
C LEU A 104 -1.78 -5.58 21.70
N ASN A 105 -1.90 -4.26 21.82
CA ASN A 105 -0.85 -3.45 22.43
C ASN A 105 -0.65 -3.78 23.91
N SER A 106 -1.73 -4.04 24.66
CA SER A 106 -1.63 -4.47 26.06
C SER A 106 -1.02 -5.87 26.20
N ARG A 107 -1.29 -6.78 25.26
CA ARG A 107 -0.60 -8.10 25.20
C ARG A 107 0.91 -7.96 25.00
N LEU A 108 1.35 -7.00 24.18
CA LEU A 108 2.76 -6.79 23.84
C LEU A 108 3.56 -6.04 24.92
N HIS A 109 2.99 -4.98 25.49
CA HIS A 109 3.71 -4.04 26.35
C HIS A 109 3.24 -4.05 27.82
N GLY A 110 2.20 -4.82 28.14
CA GLY A 110 1.52 -4.79 29.44
C GLY A 110 0.76 -3.47 29.68
N ASP A 111 0.23 -3.30 30.89
CA ASP A 111 -0.50 -2.08 31.32
C ASP A 111 0.37 -0.81 31.34
N SER A 112 1.68 -0.93 31.13
CA SER A 112 2.63 0.20 31.11
C SER A 112 2.89 0.76 29.72
N ALA A 113 2.12 0.36 28.71
CA ALA A 113 2.22 0.94 27.38
C ALA A 113 2.00 2.47 27.46
N PRO A 114 2.97 3.32 27.08
CA PRO A 114 2.65 4.71 26.82
C PRO A 114 1.60 4.71 25.71
N SER A 115 0.46 5.35 25.97
CA SER A 115 -0.67 5.54 25.06
C SER A 115 -0.32 6.33 23.78
N ASP A 116 0.95 6.73 23.65
CA ASP A 116 1.51 7.24 22.42
C ASP A 116 1.70 6.07 21.45
N LYS A 117 0.69 5.90 20.59
CA LYS A 117 0.75 5.31 19.25
C LYS A 117 2.19 4.99 18.85
N LEU A 118 2.52 3.71 18.66
CA LEU A 118 3.86 3.26 18.22
C LEU A 118 4.40 4.05 17.02
N PHE A 119 3.50 4.57 16.16
CA PHE A 119 3.78 5.44 15.02
C PHE A 119 2.65 6.46 14.82
N PRO A 120 2.63 7.59 15.54
CA PRO A 120 1.50 8.54 15.51
C PRO A 120 1.20 9.09 14.11
N ALA A 121 2.25 9.17 13.27
CA ALA A 121 2.17 9.59 11.88
C ALA A 121 1.71 8.48 10.91
N GLY A 122 1.88 7.20 11.27
CA GLY A 122 1.48 6.03 10.48
C GLY A 122 0.03 5.62 10.71
N TYR A 123 -0.46 5.73 11.95
CA TYR A 123 -1.88 5.53 12.30
C TYR A 123 -2.73 6.76 11.98
N ARG A 124 -2.62 7.30 10.76
CA ARG A 124 -3.61 8.25 10.26
C ARG A 124 -4.94 7.50 10.20
N SER A 125 -5.68 7.57 11.30
CA SER A 125 -7.09 7.20 11.39
C SER A 125 -7.81 8.16 10.44
N GLY A 126 -7.95 7.72 9.21
CA GLY A 126 -8.51 8.47 8.12
C GLY A 126 -9.43 7.52 7.41
N ASN A 127 -10.69 7.92 7.33
CA ASN A 127 -11.76 7.37 6.52
C ASN A 127 -11.44 7.52 5.01
N ASP A 128 -10.19 7.26 4.65
CA ASP A 128 -9.58 7.50 3.37
C ASP A 128 -9.65 6.15 2.69
N LYS A 129 -10.79 5.92 2.03
CA LYS A 129 -10.96 4.88 1.00
C LYS A 129 -9.63 4.73 0.27
N TYR A 130 -8.93 3.64 0.56
CA TYR A 130 -7.58 3.36 0.10
C TYR A 130 -7.45 3.76 -1.37
N GLY A 131 -6.71 4.83 -1.58
CA GLY A 131 -6.59 5.44 -2.89
C GLY A 131 -5.37 6.32 -2.88
N TYR A 132 -4.25 5.76 -3.35
CA TYR A 132 -3.09 6.55 -3.69
C TYR A 132 -3.50 7.49 -4.82
N ARG A 133 -3.96 8.70 -4.47
CA ARG A 133 -4.14 9.78 -5.43
C ARG A 133 -2.75 10.36 -5.70
N PRO A 134 -2.11 10.09 -6.86
CA PRO A 134 -0.86 10.75 -7.17
C PRO A 134 -1.11 12.27 -7.12
N PRO A 135 -0.28 13.06 -6.42
CA PRO A 135 -0.47 14.49 -6.35
C PRO A 135 -0.53 15.07 -7.77
N LYS A 136 -1.46 16.02 -7.99
CA LYS A 136 -1.76 16.64 -9.29
C LYS A 136 -0.53 17.23 -10.01
N ILE A 137 0.58 17.41 -9.28
CA ILE A 137 1.90 17.78 -9.81
C ILE A 137 2.42 16.79 -10.87
N TYR A 138 2.11 15.49 -10.77
CA TYR A 138 2.56 14.50 -11.77
C TYR A 138 1.74 14.57 -13.06
N ALA A 139 0.43 14.88 -12.98
CA ALA A 139 -0.42 15.14 -14.15
C ALA A 139 0.01 16.42 -14.89
N LEU A 140 0.40 17.46 -14.15
CA LEU A 140 0.91 18.70 -14.74
C LEU A 140 2.28 18.51 -15.42
N ARG A 141 3.20 17.75 -14.78
CA ARG A 141 4.52 17.45 -15.36
C ARG A 141 4.44 16.59 -16.62
N THR A 142 3.53 15.61 -16.65
CA THR A 142 3.34 14.75 -17.83
C THR A 142 2.68 15.51 -18.99
N ALA A 143 1.69 16.36 -18.73
CA ALA A 143 1.10 17.21 -19.77
C ALA A 143 2.11 18.19 -20.38
N ALA A 144 3.00 18.77 -19.57
CA ALA A 144 4.03 19.71 -20.03
C ALA A 144 5.03 19.07 -21.01
N LEU A 145 5.36 17.78 -20.85
CA LEU A 145 6.27 17.07 -21.75
C LEU A 145 5.73 16.93 -23.19
N PHE A 146 4.40 16.88 -23.37
CA PHE A 146 3.79 16.72 -24.70
C PHE A 146 3.29 18.04 -25.30
N LEU A 147 2.75 18.96 -24.48
CA LEU A 147 2.18 20.21 -24.98
C LEU A 147 3.24 21.24 -25.40
N LEU A 148 4.40 21.24 -24.74
CA LEU A 148 5.49 22.17 -25.05
C LEU A 148 6.11 21.90 -26.43
N PRO A 149 6.51 20.67 -26.82
CA PRO A 149 7.02 20.43 -28.18
C PRO A 149 5.95 20.61 -29.25
N LEU A 150 4.68 20.29 -28.97
CA LEU A 150 3.58 20.48 -29.92
C LEU A 150 3.35 21.97 -30.22
N SER A 151 3.39 22.83 -29.19
CA SER A 151 3.22 24.28 -29.37
C SER A 151 4.39 24.91 -30.15
N ILE A 152 5.63 24.45 -29.93
CA ILE A 152 6.80 24.87 -30.72
C ILE A 152 6.63 24.48 -32.20
N LEU A 153 6.22 23.24 -32.49
CA LEU A 153 5.99 22.77 -33.85
C LEU A 153 4.91 23.59 -34.57
N ILE A 154 3.80 23.89 -33.89
CA ILE A 154 2.73 24.73 -34.44
C ILE A 154 3.25 26.15 -34.74
N GLY A 155 4.04 26.73 -33.83
CA GLY A 155 4.66 28.05 -34.04
C GLY A 155 5.58 28.07 -35.26
N ILE A 156 6.45 27.06 -35.41
CA ILE A 156 7.35 26.92 -36.58
C ILE A 156 6.53 26.78 -37.87
N TYR A 157 5.48 25.95 -37.87
CA TYR A 157 4.61 25.78 -39.03
C TYR A 157 4.00 27.11 -39.49
N PHE A 158 3.45 27.90 -38.56
CA PHE A 158 2.88 29.21 -38.90
C PHE A 158 3.95 30.17 -39.44
N ILE A 159 5.13 30.23 -38.83
CA ILE A 159 6.23 31.08 -39.31
C ILE A 159 6.62 30.70 -40.74
N CYS A 160 6.79 29.41 -41.02
CA CYS A 160 7.10 28.91 -42.36
C CYS A 160 5.98 29.25 -43.35
N PHE A 161 4.71 29.06 -42.96
CA PHE A 161 3.56 29.38 -43.79
C PHE A 161 3.49 30.87 -44.15
N TYR A 162 3.64 31.76 -43.16
CA TYR A 162 3.65 33.20 -43.40
C TYR A 162 4.83 33.65 -44.26
N ARG A 163 6.02 33.05 -44.05
CA ARG A 163 7.20 33.33 -44.88
C ARG A 163 7.00 32.88 -46.32
N LEU A 164 6.42 31.70 -46.52
CA LEU A 164 6.07 31.17 -47.85
C LEU A 164 5.00 32.02 -48.53
N ASP A 165 3.95 32.44 -47.82
CA ASP A 165 2.88 33.29 -48.37
C ASP A 165 3.42 34.66 -48.81
N ILE A 166 4.26 35.30 -47.99
CA ILE A 166 4.91 36.57 -48.34
C ILE A 166 5.79 36.39 -49.59
N HIS A 167 6.60 35.33 -49.64
CA HIS A 167 7.47 35.07 -50.78
C HIS A 167 6.68 34.75 -52.06
N MET A 168 5.60 33.95 -51.96
CA MET A 168 4.72 33.64 -53.08
C MET A 168 4.02 34.89 -53.62
N ARG A 169 3.53 35.78 -52.75
CA ARG A 169 2.95 37.07 -53.15
C ARG A 169 3.97 37.99 -53.83
N SER A 170 5.23 37.96 -53.40
CA SER A 170 6.30 38.75 -54.05
C SER A 170 6.69 38.23 -55.44
N VAL A 171 6.56 36.91 -55.68
CA VAL A 171 6.91 36.27 -56.96
C VAL A 171 5.77 36.30 -57.97
N LEU A 172 4.51 36.31 -57.51
CA LEU A 172 3.32 36.40 -58.38
C LEU A 172 2.84 37.84 -58.63
N GLY A 173 3.34 38.80 -57.85
CA GLY A 173 2.95 40.22 -57.91
C GLY A 173 3.94 41.14 -58.63
N GLY A 174 5.00 40.60 -59.23
CA GLY A 174 5.94 41.30 -60.11
C GLY A 174 5.98 40.62 -61.47
#